data_AF-A0A0N4UFQ1-F1
#
_entry.id   AF-A0A0N4UFQ1-F1
#
_cell.length_a   1.000
_cell.length_b   1.000
_cell.length_c   1.000
_cell.angle_alpha   90.00
_cell.angle_beta   90.00
_cell.angle_gamma   90.00
#
_symmetry.space_group_name_H-M   'P 1'
#
loop_
_entity.id
_entity.type
_entity.pdbx_description
1 polymer ?
#
loop_
_entity_poly.entity_id
_entity_poly.type
_entity_poly.pdbx_seq_one_letter_code
_entity_poly.pdbx_strand_id
1 'polypeptide(L)'
;MSKFDRISPFAPEARVPLQSELDEANFGTAVWKRNERERFRVRCVNDGYERLREHLPLSDGNRRISKVDTLRLAIRYIKHLEAILNSSDHWSHCECFDSFQTESEQNAERMRQIGRKRRSPI
;
A
#
# COMPACT_ATOMS: atom_id res chain seq x y z
N MET A 1 -21.41 -42.62 11.34
CA MET A 1 -20.43 -42.00 10.42
C MET A 1 -20.13 -40.60 10.98
N SER A 2 -19.13 -40.46 11.85
CA SER A 2 -18.79 -39.16 12.43
C SER A 2 -18.20 -38.28 11.33
N LYS A 3 -18.91 -37.19 11.01
CA LYS A 3 -18.31 -36.09 10.27
C LYS A 3 -17.09 -35.70 11.08
N PHE A 4 -15.90 -35.74 10.48
CA PHE A 4 -14.76 -35.04 11.05
C PHE A 4 -15.26 -33.62 11.34
N ASP A 5 -15.47 -33.32 12.62
CA ASP A 5 -15.87 -31.99 13.05
C ASP A 5 -14.80 -31.07 12.50
N ARG A 6 -15.19 -30.23 11.54
CA ARG A 6 -14.31 -29.20 11.00
C ARG A 6 -13.99 -28.29 12.18
N ILE A 7 -12.87 -28.55 12.85
CA ILE A 7 -12.34 -27.67 13.89
C ILE A 7 -12.29 -26.30 13.22
N SER A 8 -13.08 -25.37 13.76
CA SER A 8 -13.09 -24.01 13.25
C SER A 8 -11.66 -23.50 13.26
N PRO A 9 -11.16 -22.83 12.21
CA PRO A 9 -9.83 -22.22 12.24
C PRO A 9 -9.68 -21.14 13.33
N PHE A 10 -10.78 -20.78 14.01
CA PHE A 10 -10.82 -19.85 15.14
C PHE A 10 -11.16 -20.53 16.48
N ALA A 11 -11.22 -21.87 16.54
CA ALA A 11 -11.42 -22.59 17.78
C ALA A 11 -10.16 -22.52 18.67
N PRO A 12 -10.26 -22.55 20.01
CA PRO A 12 -9.10 -22.59 20.90
C PRO A 12 -8.14 -23.76 20.62
N GLU A 13 -8.68 -24.87 20.12
CA GLU A 13 -7.93 -26.09 19.78
C GLU A 13 -7.28 -26.01 18.39
N ALA A 14 -7.59 -24.97 17.60
CA ALA A 14 -7.02 -24.79 16.28
C ALA A 14 -5.53 -24.43 16.39
N ARG A 15 -4.66 -25.35 15.96
CA ARG A 15 -3.21 -25.10 15.86
C ARG A 15 -2.81 -24.77 14.43
N VAL A 16 -1.78 -23.96 14.29
CA VAL A 16 -1.06 -23.79 13.01
C VAL A 16 -0.38 -25.12 12.69
N PRO A 17 -0.72 -25.81 11.57
CA PRO A 17 -0.04 -27.04 11.18
C PRO A 17 1.45 -26.78 10.93
N LEU A 18 2.28 -27.73 11.35
CA LEU A 18 3.70 -27.70 11.00
C LEU A 18 3.89 -27.88 9.50
N GLN A 19 5.03 -27.45 8.96
CA GLN A 19 5.27 -27.52 7.51
C GLN A 19 5.20 -28.95 6.98
N SER A 20 5.60 -29.95 7.78
CA SER A 20 5.44 -31.39 7.47
C SER A 20 3.99 -31.88 7.48
N GLU A 21 3.11 -31.24 8.25
CA GLU A 21 1.70 -31.63 8.40
C GLU A 21 0.82 -31.09 7.25
N LEU A 22 1.34 -30.12 6.48
CA LEU A 22 0.64 -29.53 5.35
C LEU A 22 0.42 -30.54 4.20
N ASP A 23 1.33 -31.49 4.05
CA ASP A 23 1.27 -32.51 2.99
C ASP A 23 0.33 -33.67 3.37
N GLU A 24 0.19 -33.98 4.66
CA GLU A 24 -0.56 -35.16 5.13
C GLU A 24 -2.06 -34.89 5.33
N ALA A 25 -2.45 -33.70 5.77
CA ALA A 25 -3.83 -33.43 6.21
C ALA A 25 -4.64 -32.64 5.18
N ASN A 26 -5.29 -33.34 4.25
CA ASN A 26 -6.13 -32.75 3.19
C ASN A 26 -7.29 -31.85 3.69
N PHE A 27 -7.52 -31.75 5.01
CA PHE A 27 -8.57 -30.95 5.65
C PHE A 27 -8.08 -29.58 6.17
N GLY A 28 -6.79 -29.40 6.45
CA GLY A 28 -6.19 -28.07 6.64
C GLY A 28 -5.87 -27.40 5.29
N THR A 29 -5.51 -28.20 4.30
CA THR A 29 -4.96 -27.72 3.03
C THR A 29 -5.87 -26.73 2.31
N ALA A 30 -7.21 -26.81 2.38
CA ALA A 30 -8.07 -25.90 1.61
C ALA A 30 -7.95 -24.43 2.06
N VAL A 31 -8.01 -24.16 3.38
CA VAL A 31 -7.85 -22.80 3.93
C VAL A 31 -6.41 -22.34 3.77
N TRP A 32 -5.44 -23.21 4.07
CA TRP A 32 -4.02 -22.92 3.90
C TRP A 32 -3.66 -22.58 2.45
N LYS A 33 -4.05 -23.42 1.48
CA LYS A 33 -3.88 -23.17 0.04
C LYS A 33 -4.60 -21.89 -0.39
N ARG A 34 -5.78 -21.57 0.17
CA ARG A 34 -6.47 -20.30 -0.12
C ARG A 34 -5.68 -19.09 0.38
N ASN A 35 -5.18 -19.15 1.60
CA ASN A 35 -4.37 -18.09 2.20
C ASN A 35 -3.03 -17.91 1.47
N GLU A 36 -2.41 -19.01 1.05
CA GLU A 36 -1.20 -18.99 0.22
C GLU A 36 -1.44 -18.32 -1.13
N ARG A 37 -2.53 -18.70 -1.84
CA ARG A 37 -2.94 -18.03 -3.08
C ARG A 37 -3.16 -16.53 -2.86
N GLU A 38 -3.80 -16.15 -1.75
CA GLU A 38 -4.03 -14.75 -1.43
C GLU A 38 -2.73 -14.00 -1.14
N ARG A 39 -1.77 -14.61 -0.43
CA ARG A 39 -0.43 -14.05 -0.23
C ARG A 39 0.30 -13.85 -1.55
N PHE A 40 0.22 -14.81 -2.48
CA PHE A 40 0.81 -14.68 -3.81
C PHE A 40 0.15 -13.54 -4.62
N ARG A 41 -1.18 -13.45 -4.59
CA ARG A 41 -1.93 -12.36 -5.24
C ARG A 41 -1.50 -11.00 -4.71
N VAL A 42 -1.40 -10.85 -3.38
CA VAL A 42 -0.95 -9.60 -2.73
C VAL A 42 0.50 -9.28 -3.08
N ARG A 43 1.39 -10.27 -3.17
CA ARG A 43 2.78 -10.08 -3.62
C ARG A 43 2.83 -9.51 -5.04
N CYS A 44 2.13 -10.14 -5.99
CA CYS A 44 2.05 -9.65 -7.37
C CYS A 44 1.54 -8.20 -7.45
N VAL A 45 0.52 -7.85 -6.66
CA VAL A 45 0.04 -6.47 -6.57
C VAL A 45 1.12 -5.53 -6.02
N ASN A 46 1.83 -5.92 -4.96
CA ASN A 46 2.90 -5.10 -4.38
C ASN A 46 4.08 -4.91 -5.33
N ASP A 47 4.46 -5.94 -6.10
CA ASP A 47 5.48 -5.85 -7.14
C ASP A 47 5.05 -4.85 -8.23
N GLY A 48 3.76 -4.83 -8.59
CA GLY A 48 3.20 -3.81 -9.47
C GLY A 48 3.29 -2.39 -8.91
N TYR A 49 3.03 -2.21 -7.61
CA TYR A 49 3.23 -0.91 -6.95
C TYR A 49 4.70 -0.47 -6.95
N GLU A 50 5.65 -1.40 -6.79
CA GLU A 50 7.07 -1.07 -6.80
C GLU A 50 7.54 -0.63 -8.19
N ARG A 51 7.15 -1.39 -9.23
CA ARG A 51 7.38 -0.99 -10.63
C ARG A 51 6.78 0.37 -10.95
N LEU A 52 5.57 0.66 -10.44
CA LEU A 52 4.98 1.98 -10.63
C LEU A 52 5.85 3.08 -10.01
N ARG A 53 6.38 2.87 -8.79
CA ARG A 53 7.22 3.86 -8.10
C ARG A 53 8.54 4.16 -8.82
N GLU A 54 9.12 3.18 -9.51
CA GLU A 54 10.32 3.38 -10.34
C GLU A 54 10.11 4.40 -11.46
N HIS A 55 8.85 4.63 -11.88
CA HIS A 55 8.50 5.57 -12.95
C HIS A 55 7.97 6.91 -12.45
N LEU A 56 7.82 7.09 -11.13
CA LEU A 56 7.29 8.34 -10.56
C LEU A 56 8.43 9.32 -10.22
N PRO A 57 8.16 10.63 -10.26
CA PRO A 57 9.12 11.67 -9.86
C PRO A 57 9.26 11.72 -8.33
N LEU A 58 9.85 10.67 -7.76
CA LEU A 58 10.18 10.55 -6.34
C LEU A 58 11.66 10.90 -6.13
N SER A 59 11.96 11.70 -5.11
CA SER A 59 13.35 11.89 -4.67
C SER A 59 13.91 10.57 -4.13
N ASP A 60 15.21 10.29 -4.30
CA ASP A 60 15.84 9.01 -3.92
C ASP A 60 15.59 8.57 -2.46
N GLY A 61 15.37 9.53 -1.54
CA GLY A 61 15.02 9.28 -0.14
C GLY A 61 13.55 8.94 0.16
N ASN A 62 12.64 9.07 -0.81
CA ASN A 62 11.18 8.97 -0.62
C ASN A 62 10.56 7.66 -1.14
N ARG A 63 11.32 6.56 -1.18
CA ARG A 63 10.80 5.23 -1.57
C ARG A 63 9.72 4.67 -0.63
N ARG A 64 9.31 5.40 0.41
CA ARG A 64 8.29 5.01 1.38
C ARG A 64 7.01 5.86 1.26
N ILE A 65 6.44 5.92 0.07
CA ILE A 65 5.13 6.53 -0.19
C ILE A 65 4.00 5.50 -0.02
N SER A 66 2.86 5.92 0.55
CA SER A 66 1.70 5.03 0.76
C SER A 66 1.14 4.53 -0.58
N LYS A 67 0.37 3.42 -0.59
CA LYS A 67 -0.30 2.93 -1.82
C LYS A 67 -1.21 4.00 -2.43
N VAL A 68 -1.97 4.70 -1.59
CA VAL A 68 -2.89 5.77 -2.02
C VAL A 68 -2.11 6.94 -2.61
N ASP A 69 -1.05 7.39 -1.96
CA ASP A 69 -0.24 8.50 -2.45
C ASP A 69 0.53 8.12 -3.73
N THR A 70 0.94 6.84 -3.87
CA THR A 70 1.53 6.32 -5.12
C THR A 70 0.54 6.51 -6.28
N LEU A 71 -0.73 6.14 -6.10
CA LEU A 71 -1.76 6.31 -7.14
C LEU A 71 -2.04 7.79 -7.43
N ARG A 72 -2.12 8.63 -6.39
CA ARG A 72 -2.31 10.08 -6.54
C ARG A 72 -1.19 10.73 -7.33
N LEU A 73 0.05 10.35 -7.04
CA LEU A 73 1.23 10.85 -7.76
C LEU A 73 1.25 10.35 -9.20
N ALA A 74 0.89 9.08 -9.46
CA ALA A 74 0.80 8.53 -10.81
C ALA A 74 -0.21 9.27 -11.69
N ILE A 75 -1.44 9.52 -11.18
CA ILE A 75 -2.46 10.28 -11.91
C ILE A 75 -1.96 11.69 -12.24
N ARG A 76 -1.29 12.33 -11.28
CA ARG A 76 -0.72 13.67 -11.45
C ARG A 76 0.42 13.67 -12.47
N TYR A 77 1.27 12.66 -12.45
CA TYR A 77 2.37 12.52 -13.40
C TYR A 77 1.87 12.29 -14.83
N ILE A 78 0.85 11.45 -15.03
CA ILE A 78 0.19 11.28 -16.34
C ILE A 78 -0.31 12.63 -16.88
N LYS A 79 -1.07 13.39 -16.06
CA LYS A 79 -1.56 14.72 -16.46
C LYS A 79 -0.45 15.71 -16.77
N HIS A 80 0.64 15.65 -16.01
CA HIS A 80 1.81 16.47 -16.26
C HIS A 80 2.46 16.14 -17.61
N LEU A 81 2.65 14.85 -17.92
CA LEU A 81 3.17 14.41 -19.22
C LEU A 81 2.24 14.80 -20.37
N GLU A 82 0.92 14.68 -20.20
CA GLU A 82 -0.06 15.16 -21.18
C GLU A 82 0.06 16.67 -21.40
N ALA A 83 0.23 17.48 -20.34
CA ALA A 83 0.40 18.92 -20.46
C ALA A 83 1.69 19.30 -21.19
N ILE A 84 2.81 18.61 -20.89
CA ILE A 84 4.10 18.73 -21.59
C ILE A 84 3.93 18.48 -23.10
N LEU A 85 3.14 17.49 -23.50
CA LEU A 85 2.92 17.18 -24.92
C LEU A 85 2.04 18.20 -25.64
N ASN A 86 1.18 18.93 -24.92
CA ASN A 86 0.21 19.87 -25.50
C ASN A 86 0.65 21.34 -25.45
N SER A 87 1.59 21.72 -24.59
CA SER A 87 2.04 23.10 -24.40
C SER A 87 3.56 23.18 -24.21
N SER A 88 4.22 23.95 -25.09
CA SER A 88 5.64 24.29 -24.93
C SER A 88 5.93 25.10 -23.67
N ASP A 89 4.97 25.90 -23.21
CA ASP A 89 5.15 26.77 -22.05
C ASP A 89 5.21 25.96 -20.75
N HIS A 90 4.48 24.84 -20.71
CA HIS A 90 4.46 23.92 -19.58
C HIS A 90 5.84 23.29 -19.31
N TRP A 91 6.67 23.11 -20.34
CA TRP A 91 8.05 22.64 -20.16
C TRP A 91 8.90 23.60 -19.32
N SER A 92 8.65 24.91 -19.45
CA SER A 92 9.47 25.95 -18.82
C SER A 92 8.93 26.40 -17.47
N HIS A 93 7.61 26.31 -17.25
CA HIS A 93 6.92 26.86 -16.07
C HIS A 93 5.89 25.88 -15.50
N CYS A 94 6.32 24.67 -15.13
CA CYS A 94 5.44 23.66 -14.54
C CYS A 94 5.39 23.75 -13.00
N GLU A 95 4.17 23.87 -12.45
CA GLU A 95 3.88 23.83 -11.00
C GLU A 95 3.09 22.57 -10.58
N CYS A 96 3.03 21.52 -11.42
CA CYS A 96 2.18 20.35 -11.18
C CYS A 96 2.44 19.64 -9.84
N PHE A 97 3.68 19.67 -9.36
CA PHE A 97 4.11 18.91 -8.18
C PHE A 97 4.17 19.73 -6.89
N ASP A 98 4.12 21.06 -6.96
CA ASP A 98 4.30 21.95 -5.81
C ASP A 98 3.21 21.76 -4.74
N SER A 99 2.00 21.45 -5.19
CA SER A 99 0.84 21.16 -4.32
C SER A 99 0.76 19.71 -3.87
N PHE A 100 1.70 18.84 -4.24
CA PHE A 100 1.65 17.44 -3.85
C PHE A 100 2.12 17.28 -2.41
N GLN A 101 1.25 16.74 -1.55
CA GLN A 101 1.59 16.38 -0.18
C GLN A 101 1.09 14.97 0.09
N THR A 102 1.98 14.13 0.58
CA THR A 102 1.66 12.79 1.07
C THR A 102 0.78 12.87 2.32
N GLU A 103 0.03 11.82 2.62
CA GLU A 103 -0.77 11.75 3.85
C GLU A 103 0.11 11.90 5.10
N SER A 104 1.34 11.38 5.07
CA SER A 104 2.30 11.56 6.15
C SER A 104 2.70 13.01 6.36
N GLU A 105 2.93 13.77 5.28
CA GLU A 105 3.26 15.20 5.36
C GLU A 105 2.07 16.00 5.88
N GLN A 106 0.86 15.72 5.37
CA GLN A 106 -0.37 16.36 5.83
C GLN A 106 -0.62 16.09 7.32
N ASN A 107 -0.42 14.85 7.77
CA ASN A 107 -0.58 14.48 9.17
C ASN A 107 0.50 15.14 10.05
N ALA A 108 1.75 15.20 9.58
CA ALA A 108 2.82 15.89 10.30
C ALA A 108 2.53 17.40 10.45
N GLU A 109 1.97 18.03 9.42
CA GLU A 109 1.57 19.45 9.47
C GLU A 109 0.40 19.67 10.44
N ARG A 110 -0.63 18.81 10.42
CA ARG A 110 -1.74 18.86 11.40
C ARG A 110 -1.24 18.75 12.84
N MET A 111 -0.28 17.85 13.10
CA MET A 111 0.32 17.70 14.43
C MET A 111 1.08 18.96 14.88
N ARG A 112 1.82 19.61 13.97
CA ARG A 112 2.48 20.89 14.25
C ARG A 112 1.49 21.99 14.62
N GLN A 113 0.35 22.07 13.92
CA GLN A 113 -0.68 23.07 14.18
C GLN A 113 -1.39 22.89 15.53
N ILE A 114 -1.64 21.64 15.95
CA ILE A 114 -2.19 21.32 17.28
C ILE A 114 -1.22 21.79 18.37
N GLY A 115 0.08 21.56 18.19
CA GLY A 115 1.12 22.00 19.13
C GLY A 115 1.18 23.52 19.29
N ARG A 116 0.95 24.28 18.20
CA ARG A 116 0.88 25.75 18.23
C ARG A 116 -0.35 26.25 18.99
N LYS A 117 -1.53 25.67 18.75
CA LYS A 117 -2.78 26.07 19.46
C LYS A 117 -2.71 25.86 20.97
N ARG A 118 -1.90 24.89 21.45
CA ARG A 118 -1.71 24.65 22.88
C ARG A 118 -0.71 25.59 23.56
N ARG A 119 0.08 26.36 22.81
CA ARG A 119 1.10 27.28 23.33
C ARG A 119 0.71 28.75 23.25
N SER A 120 -0.49 29.07 22.79
CA SER A 120 -1.02 30.43 22.86
C SER A 120 -1.24 30.79 24.35
N PRO A 121 -0.55 31.81 24.90
CA PRO A 121 -0.85 32.30 26.24
C PRO A 121 -2.28 32.82 26.29
N ILE A 122 -2.94 32.60 27.43
CA ILE A 122 -4.17 33.32 27.82
C ILE A 122 -3.81 34.79 28.05
#